data_AF-A0A955WUK5-F1
#
_entry.id   AF-A0A955WUK5-F1
#
_cell.length_a   1.000
_cell.length_b   1.000
_cell.length_c   1.000
_cell.angle_alpha   90.00
_cell.angle_beta   90.00
_cell.angle_gamma   90.00
#
_symmetry.space_group_name_H-M   'P 1'
#
loop_
_entity.id
_entity.type
_entity.pdbx_description
1 polymer ?
#
loop_
_entity_poly.entity_id
_entity_poly.type
_entity_poly.pdbx_seq_one_letter_code
_entity_poly.pdbx_strand_id
1 'polypeptide(L)'
;MLIALVDASATGHAVKAAFAHAGRGAQVFVDLPAALTADAATVAVAVAEPEKARTAGLTFLAQAAKDEAVQAMADTLSQLRDPALEAQVAQALLDRARKVHPQITAPLLEALLANGNETLLKYVLALGADARVPQGLRTLAMDVADQRLKAKGLEVYQTMLRIDDPATGDELRYVALDRVLEYGGAEALRAALLGLNPDGHWPTDGEELKAEIGKTCDERIAGMKVAARPVLLELLDANSWIARAYAMECVIRLYPDEAPELLLDLLEDETPLKGWTVDGSPTTFGQVVRALREG
;
A
#
# COMPACT_ATOMS: atom_id res chain seq x y z
N MET A 1 40.90 -29.37 10.54
CA MET A 1 39.67 -29.89 11.16
C MET A 1 39.80 -29.70 12.65
N LEU A 2 39.12 -28.71 13.23
CA LEU A 2 39.13 -28.43 14.66
C LEU A 2 37.67 -28.27 15.09
N ILE A 3 37.19 -29.19 15.91
CA ILE A 3 35.85 -29.17 16.50
C ILE A 3 36.01 -28.49 17.86
N ALA A 4 35.52 -27.26 18.00
CA ALA A 4 35.38 -26.60 19.28
C ALA A 4 33.92 -26.76 19.73
N LEU A 5 33.66 -27.72 20.61
CA LEU A 5 32.44 -27.79 21.40
C LEU A 5 32.53 -26.67 22.44
N VAL A 6 31.79 -25.58 22.24
CA VAL A 6 31.61 -24.56 23.27
C VAL A 6 30.53 -25.05 24.22
N ASP A 7 30.91 -25.23 25.48
CA ASP A 7 30.02 -25.66 26.56
C ASP A 7 28.86 -24.67 26.73
N ALA A 8 27.66 -25.20 27.02
CA ALA A 8 26.39 -24.46 27.14
C ALA A 8 26.35 -23.47 28.33
N SER A 9 27.46 -23.35 29.07
CA SER A 9 27.67 -22.43 30.18
C SER A 9 28.50 -21.18 29.81
N ALA A 10 28.98 -21.08 28.57
CA ALA A 10 29.89 -20.02 28.14
C ALA A 10 29.21 -18.64 28.11
N THR A 11 29.73 -17.72 28.92
CA THR A 11 29.34 -16.30 28.88
C THR A 11 29.76 -15.66 27.56
N GLY A 12 29.05 -14.62 27.10
CA GLY A 12 29.23 -13.98 25.78
C GLY A 12 30.65 -13.49 25.45
N HIS A 13 31.56 -13.42 26.43
CA HIS A 13 32.98 -13.13 26.21
C HIS A 13 33.79 -14.34 25.68
N ALA A 14 33.47 -15.57 26.08
CA ALA A 14 34.15 -16.78 25.60
C ALA A 14 33.84 -17.06 24.12
N VAL A 15 32.62 -16.71 23.69
CA VAL A 15 32.17 -16.83 22.29
C VAL A 15 32.93 -15.85 21.39
N LYS A 16 33.09 -14.59 21.80
CA LYS A 16 33.88 -13.58 21.05
C LYS A 16 35.33 -13.99 20.79
N ALA A 17 35.98 -14.68 21.73
CA ALA A 17 37.36 -15.13 21.58
C ALA A 17 37.53 -16.27 20.55
N ALA A 18 36.54 -17.17 20.44
CA ALA A 18 36.56 -18.26 19.45
C ALA A 18 36.39 -17.74 18.00
N PHE A 19 35.58 -16.70 17.82
CA PHE A 19 35.29 -16.12 16.50
C PHE A 19 36.38 -15.19 15.94
N ALA A 20 37.30 -14.69 16.78
CA ALA A 20 38.42 -13.85 16.34
C ALA A 20 39.43 -14.57 15.42
N HIS A 21 39.38 -15.91 15.36
CA HIS A 21 40.27 -16.74 14.55
C HIS A 21 39.62 -17.35 13.29
N ALA A 22 38.31 -17.18 13.10
CA ALA A 22 37.59 -17.65 11.92
C ALA A 22 37.49 -16.52 10.89
N GLY A 23 37.79 -16.79 9.62
CA GLY A 23 37.84 -15.80 8.55
C GLY A 23 36.54 -15.02 8.31
N ARG A 24 36.58 -14.06 7.36
CA ARG A 24 35.61 -12.96 7.15
C ARG A 24 34.10 -13.30 7.15
N GLY A 25 33.69 -14.56 6.94
CA GLY A 25 32.28 -14.99 7.05
C GLY A 25 31.76 -15.15 8.48
N ALA A 26 32.65 -15.28 9.47
CA ALA A 26 32.27 -15.53 10.86
C ALA A 26 31.95 -14.24 11.65
N GLN A 27 32.35 -13.08 11.14
CA GLN A 27 32.06 -11.78 11.77
C GLN A 27 30.59 -11.37 11.70
N VAL A 28 29.81 -11.92 10.74
CA VAL A 28 28.39 -11.55 10.52
C VAL A 28 27.49 -12.00 11.68
N PHE A 29 27.87 -13.05 12.42
CA PHE A 29 27.02 -13.68 13.43
C PHE A 29 27.31 -13.26 14.89
N VAL A 30 28.28 -12.37 15.12
CA VAL A 30 28.73 -12.00 16.48
C VAL A 30 27.87 -10.88 17.11
N ASP A 31 27.03 -10.20 16.32
CA ASP A 31 26.16 -9.10 16.78
C ASP A 31 24.67 -9.49 16.83
N LEU A 32 24.36 -10.72 17.29
CA LEU A 32 22.98 -11.09 17.63
C LEU A 32 22.58 -10.44 18.96
N PRO A 33 21.42 -9.76 19.06
CA PRO A 33 20.94 -9.17 20.30
C PRO A 33 20.80 -10.25 21.38
N ALA A 34 21.11 -9.89 22.64
CA ALA A 34 21.10 -10.81 23.78
C ALA A 34 19.76 -11.56 23.97
N ALA A 35 18.66 -11.06 23.40
CA ALA A 35 17.36 -11.73 23.36
C ALA A 35 17.34 -13.05 22.57
N LEU A 36 18.33 -13.30 21.70
CA LEU A 36 18.52 -14.56 20.95
C LEU A 36 19.46 -15.55 21.64
N THR A 37 19.97 -15.23 22.84
CA THR A 37 20.90 -16.10 23.59
C THR A 37 20.25 -17.37 24.16
N ALA A 38 18.93 -17.52 24.02
CA ALA A 38 18.25 -18.74 24.42
C ALA A 38 18.60 -19.97 23.56
N ASP A 39 19.34 -19.82 22.46
CA ASP A 39 19.87 -20.99 21.77
C ASP A 39 21.22 -20.73 21.08
N ALA A 40 22.29 -20.65 21.88
CA ALA A 40 23.67 -20.56 21.41
C ALA A 40 24.07 -21.72 20.45
N ALA A 41 23.34 -22.84 20.46
CA ALA A 41 23.54 -23.94 19.53
C ALA A 41 23.15 -23.58 18.09
N THR A 42 22.14 -22.73 17.88
CA THR A 42 21.68 -22.33 16.54
C THR A 42 22.69 -21.45 15.82
N VAL A 43 23.45 -20.63 16.57
CA VAL A 43 24.49 -19.72 16.03
C VAL A 43 25.76 -20.48 15.65
N ALA A 44 26.14 -21.52 16.41
CA ALA A 44 27.32 -22.33 16.13
C ALA A 44 27.16 -23.23 14.88
N VAL A 45 25.94 -23.69 14.59
CA VAL A 45 25.64 -24.52 13.40
C VAL A 45 25.77 -23.73 12.09
N ALA A 46 25.51 -22.42 12.11
CA ALA A 46 25.50 -21.55 10.92
C ALA A 46 26.86 -21.39 10.23
N VAL A 47 27.96 -21.57 10.96
CA VAL A 47 29.31 -21.40 10.40
C VAL A 47 29.87 -22.71 9.82
N ALA A 48 29.33 -23.87 10.21
CA ALA A 48 29.76 -25.18 9.73
C ALA A 48 28.85 -25.76 8.63
N GLU A 49 27.55 -25.48 8.66
CA GLU A 49 26.55 -26.06 7.76
C GLU A 49 25.46 -25.03 7.38
N PRO A 50 25.73 -24.16 6.39
CA PRO A 50 24.85 -23.04 6.04
C PRO A 50 23.42 -23.46 5.67
N GLU A 51 23.24 -24.62 5.04
CA GLU A 51 21.93 -25.17 4.70
C GLU A 51 21.09 -25.57 5.94
N LYS A 52 21.74 -26.05 7.02
CA LYS A 52 21.02 -26.39 8.26
C LYS A 52 20.60 -25.14 9.01
N ALA A 53 21.45 -24.11 9.07
CA ALA A 53 21.09 -22.84 9.67
C ALA A 53 19.99 -22.11 8.89
N ARG A 54 20.02 -22.17 7.55
CA ARG A 54 18.92 -21.72 6.69
C ARG A 54 17.60 -22.39 7.07
N THR A 55 17.59 -23.72 7.12
CA THR A 55 16.37 -24.49 7.44
C THR A 55 15.86 -24.19 8.85
N ALA A 56 16.76 -24.09 9.83
CA ALA A 56 16.42 -23.75 11.21
C ALA A 56 15.86 -22.32 11.31
N GLY A 57 16.48 -21.34 10.66
CA GLY A 57 16.02 -19.95 10.64
C GLY A 57 14.63 -19.80 10.01
N LEU A 58 14.37 -20.48 8.89
CA LEU A 58 13.04 -20.47 8.26
C LEU A 58 11.97 -21.13 9.13
N THR A 59 12.32 -22.24 9.79
CA THR A 59 11.43 -22.90 10.76
C THR A 59 11.13 -21.98 11.94
N PHE A 60 12.14 -21.26 12.42
CA PHE A 60 11.99 -20.27 13.49
C PHE A 60 11.03 -19.15 13.10
N LEU A 61 11.18 -18.55 11.90
CA LEU A 61 10.26 -17.51 11.42
C LEU A 61 8.79 -17.97 11.43
N ALA A 62 8.54 -19.23 11.08
CA ALA A 62 7.19 -19.80 11.06
C ALA A 62 6.61 -20.07 12.46
N GLN A 63 7.46 -20.41 13.43
CA GLN A 63 7.04 -20.93 14.74
C GLN A 63 7.23 -19.96 15.91
N ALA A 64 8.03 -18.90 15.74
CA ALA A 64 8.33 -17.96 16.80
C ALA A 64 7.05 -17.39 17.43
N ALA A 65 7.04 -17.36 18.76
CA ALA A 65 5.92 -16.83 19.52
C ALA A 65 5.91 -15.29 19.57
N LYS A 66 7.09 -14.67 19.40
CA LYS A 66 7.30 -13.21 19.53
C LYS A 66 7.80 -12.62 18.21
N ASP A 67 7.18 -11.53 17.78
CA ASP A 67 7.49 -10.91 16.49
C ASP A 67 8.82 -10.12 16.50
N GLU A 68 9.31 -9.67 17.66
CA GLU A 68 10.66 -9.09 17.77
C GLU A 68 11.74 -10.09 17.41
N ALA A 69 11.51 -11.37 17.75
CA ALA A 69 12.43 -12.44 17.38
C ALA A 69 12.32 -12.79 15.89
N VAL A 70 11.11 -12.69 15.31
CA VAL A 70 10.89 -12.84 13.86
C VAL A 70 11.68 -11.77 13.10
N GLN A 71 11.57 -10.50 13.52
CA GLN A 71 12.31 -9.40 12.91
C GLN A 71 13.83 -9.62 12.98
N ALA A 72 14.38 -9.89 14.17
CA ALA A 72 15.82 -10.08 14.33
C ALA A 72 16.36 -11.29 13.52
N MET A 73 15.57 -12.36 13.40
CA MET A 73 15.93 -13.50 12.55
C MET A 73 15.88 -13.14 11.06
N ALA A 74 14.86 -12.40 10.61
CA ALA A 74 14.76 -11.95 9.22
C ALA A 74 15.95 -11.05 8.85
N ASP A 75 16.33 -10.13 9.73
CA ASP A 75 17.51 -9.26 9.56
C ASP A 75 18.79 -10.09 9.43
N THR A 76 18.98 -11.07 10.32
CA THR A 76 20.14 -11.96 10.29
C THR A 76 20.22 -12.73 8.97
N LEU A 77 19.09 -13.30 8.50
CA LEU A 77 19.06 -14.05 7.25
C LEU A 77 19.31 -13.14 6.02
N SER A 78 18.84 -11.88 6.06
CA SER A 78 19.07 -10.92 4.98
C SER A 78 20.56 -10.56 4.80
N GLN A 79 21.36 -10.59 5.88
CA GLN A 79 22.79 -10.28 5.82
C GLN A 79 23.58 -11.30 5.00
N LEU A 80 23.01 -12.49 4.74
CA LEU A 80 23.63 -13.52 3.91
C LEU A 80 23.56 -13.21 2.41
N ARG A 81 22.70 -12.26 1.99
CA ARG A 81 22.59 -11.79 0.59
C ARG A 81 22.44 -12.91 -0.44
N ASP A 82 21.70 -13.97 -0.08
CA ASP A 82 21.34 -15.07 -0.98
C ASP A 82 19.91 -14.84 -1.52
N PRO A 83 19.72 -14.58 -2.83
CA PRO A 83 18.41 -14.34 -3.42
C PRO A 83 17.41 -15.50 -3.23
N ALA A 84 17.89 -16.74 -3.20
CA ALA A 84 17.02 -17.90 -2.99
C ALA A 84 16.54 -17.97 -1.53
N LEU A 85 17.37 -17.52 -0.59
CA LEU A 85 17.00 -17.40 0.81
C LEU A 85 16.03 -16.24 1.03
N GLU A 86 16.27 -15.09 0.40
CA GLU A 86 15.40 -13.91 0.49
C GLU A 86 13.95 -14.24 0.08
N ALA A 87 13.77 -15.03 -0.99
CA ALA A 87 12.45 -15.49 -1.42
C ALA A 87 11.78 -16.41 -0.38
N GLN A 88 12.53 -17.30 0.27
CA GLN A 88 12.00 -18.19 1.31
C GLN A 88 11.67 -17.43 2.60
N VAL A 89 12.51 -16.46 2.99
CA VAL A 89 12.23 -15.55 4.11
C VAL A 89 10.96 -14.76 3.82
N ALA A 90 10.80 -14.24 2.59
CA ALA A 90 9.60 -13.52 2.20
C ALA A 90 8.34 -14.39 2.33
N GLN A 91 8.38 -15.63 1.86
CA GLN A 91 7.26 -16.55 2.01
C GLN A 91 6.92 -16.83 3.49
N ALA A 92 7.94 -17.09 4.32
CA ALA A 92 7.74 -17.35 5.74
C ALA A 92 7.12 -16.13 6.49
N LEU A 93 7.59 -14.92 6.17
CA LEU A 93 7.02 -13.68 6.71
C LEU A 93 5.57 -13.47 6.27
N LEU A 94 5.26 -13.75 4.99
CA LEU A 94 3.89 -13.64 4.48
C LEU A 94 2.94 -14.61 5.18
N ASP A 95 3.36 -15.87 5.35
CA ASP A 95 2.55 -16.90 6.01
C ASP A 95 2.30 -16.57 7.48
N ARG A 96 3.32 -16.07 8.19
CA ARG A 96 3.18 -15.52 9.54
C ARG A 96 2.18 -14.37 9.57
N ALA A 97 2.34 -13.38 8.69
CA ALA A 97 1.50 -12.19 8.65
C ALA A 97 0.02 -12.54 8.42
N ARG A 98 -0.25 -13.45 7.48
CA ARG A 98 -1.61 -13.95 7.23
C ARG A 98 -2.22 -14.67 8.44
N LYS A 99 -1.42 -15.42 9.19
CA LYS A 99 -1.87 -16.17 10.36
C LYS A 99 -2.28 -15.25 11.52
N VAL A 100 -1.58 -14.14 11.71
CA VAL A 100 -1.85 -13.20 12.81
C VAL A 100 -2.81 -12.07 12.42
N HIS A 101 -3.12 -11.90 11.14
CA HIS A 101 -4.03 -10.87 10.65
C HIS A 101 -5.41 -10.91 11.34
N PRO A 102 -5.99 -9.75 11.77
CA PRO A 102 -5.51 -8.37 11.62
C PRO A 102 -4.57 -7.88 12.75
N GLN A 103 -4.16 -8.76 13.67
CA GLN A 103 -3.34 -8.44 14.85
C GLN A 103 -1.84 -8.33 14.49
N ILE A 104 -1.53 -7.76 13.33
CA ILE A 104 -0.15 -7.47 12.89
C ILE A 104 0.49 -6.51 13.90
N THR A 105 1.72 -6.81 14.31
CA THR A 105 2.51 -5.97 15.20
C THR A 105 3.48 -5.08 14.42
N ALA A 106 4.00 -4.01 15.06
CA ALA A 106 5.01 -3.16 14.45
C ALA A 106 6.30 -3.93 14.04
N PRO A 107 6.88 -4.81 14.90
CA PRO A 107 8.06 -5.59 14.51
C PRO A 107 7.85 -6.47 13.27
N LEU A 108 6.67 -7.09 13.15
CA LEU A 108 6.35 -7.91 11.98
C LEU A 108 6.20 -7.05 10.73
N LEU A 109 5.54 -5.89 10.84
CA LEU A 109 5.42 -4.94 9.72
C LEU A 109 6.80 -4.43 9.26
N GLU A 110 7.67 -4.09 10.20
CA GLU A 110 9.04 -3.67 9.91
C GLU A 110 9.83 -4.77 9.18
N ALA A 111 9.70 -6.04 9.61
CA ALA A 111 10.33 -7.17 8.93
C ALA A 111 9.83 -7.36 7.48
N LEU A 112 8.51 -7.25 7.26
CA LEU A 112 7.90 -7.32 5.93
C LEU A 112 8.41 -6.19 5.02
N LEU A 113 8.47 -4.96 5.54
CA LEU A 113 8.97 -3.80 4.82
C LEU A 113 10.47 -3.92 4.54
N ALA A 114 11.29 -4.29 5.53
CA ALA A 114 12.74 -4.41 5.40
C ALA A 114 13.16 -5.41 4.32
N ASN A 115 12.46 -6.54 4.21
CA ASN A 115 12.73 -7.55 3.20
C ASN A 115 12.55 -7.01 1.76
N GLY A 116 11.59 -6.11 1.54
CA GLY A 116 11.43 -5.39 0.26
C GLY A 116 10.96 -6.25 -0.92
N ASN A 117 10.65 -7.53 -0.72
CA ASN A 117 10.06 -8.38 -1.75
C ASN A 117 8.73 -7.79 -2.24
N GLU A 118 8.52 -7.77 -3.56
CA GLU A 118 7.35 -7.13 -4.17
C GLU A 118 6.01 -7.71 -3.68
N THR A 119 5.93 -9.04 -3.49
CA THR A 119 4.73 -9.71 -2.98
C THR A 119 4.43 -9.28 -1.54
N LEU A 120 5.46 -9.15 -0.70
CA LEU A 120 5.30 -8.63 0.66
C LEU A 120 4.86 -7.17 0.64
N LEU A 121 5.49 -6.33 -0.18
CA LEU A 121 5.13 -4.92 -0.27
C LEU A 121 3.69 -4.75 -0.75
N LYS A 122 3.22 -5.57 -1.71
CA LYS A 122 1.81 -5.58 -2.13
C LYS A 122 0.86 -5.99 -1.01
N TYR A 123 1.23 -7.00 -0.23
CA TYR A 123 0.47 -7.40 0.97
C TYR A 123 0.44 -6.27 2.01
N VAL A 124 1.59 -5.65 2.30
CA VAL A 124 1.69 -4.52 3.24
C VAL A 124 0.85 -3.35 2.77
N LEU A 125 0.92 -3.00 1.49
CA LEU A 125 0.08 -1.95 0.92
C LEU A 125 -1.41 -2.25 1.15
N ALA A 126 -1.84 -3.51 0.92
CA ALA A 126 -3.21 -3.93 1.18
C ALA A 126 -3.60 -3.85 2.68
N LEU A 127 -2.68 -4.07 3.63
CA LEU A 127 -2.93 -3.84 5.06
C LEU A 127 -3.27 -2.37 5.35
N GLY A 128 -2.69 -1.45 4.60
CA GLY A 128 -2.96 -0.01 4.69
C GLY A 128 -4.45 0.33 4.55
N ALA A 129 -5.18 -0.45 3.76
CA ALA A 129 -6.61 -0.25 3.54
C ALA A 129 -7.54 -1.15 4.39
N ASP A 130 -7.01 -2.00 5.28
CA ASP A 130 -7.83 -2.83 6.15
C ASP A 130 -8.12 -2.14 7.48
N ALA A 131 -9.32 -1.59 7.67
CA ALA A 131 -9.70 -0.84 8.87
C ALA A 131 -9.57 -1.62 10.20
N ARG A 132 -9.46 -2.96 10.16
CA ARG A 132 -9.21 -3.78 11.35
C ARG A 132 -7.77 -3.68 11.85
N VAL A 133 -6.86 -3.18 11.01
CA VAL A 133 -5.45 -2.94 11.37
C VAL A 133 -5.34 -1.58 12.08
N PRO A 134 -4.55 -1.48 13.18
CA PRO A 134 -4.35 -0.22 13.90
C PRO A 134 -3.90 0.92 12.98
N GLN A 135 -4.50 2.11 13.12
CA GLN A 135 -4.28 3.26 12.23
C GLN A 135 -2.80 3.60 12.02
N GLY A 136 -1.99 3.64 13.09
CA GLY A 136 -0.56 3.94 12.96
C GLY A 136 0.21 2.94 12.09
N LEU A 137 -0.19 1.66 12.09
CA LEU A 137 0.40 0.64 11.22
C LEU A 137 -0.12 0.76 9.78
N ARG A 138 -1.37 1.15 9.59
CA ARG A 138 -1.94 1.39 8.25
C ARG A 138 -1.22 2.53 7.53
N THR A 139 -1.03 3.66 8.21
CA THR A 139 -0.30 4.82 7.66
C THR A 139 1.13 4.43 7.29
N LEU A 140 1.86 3.78 8.21
CA LEU A 140 3.22 3.31 7.93
C LEU A 140 3.28 2.33 6.75
N ALA A 141 2.32 1.40 6.68
CA ALA A 141 2.22 0.43 5.60
C ALA A 141 2.01 1.12 4.24
N MET A 142 1.09 2.08 4.16
CA MET A 142 0.84 2.84 2.92
C MET A 142 2.06 3.66 2.51
N ASP A 143 2.61 4.49 3.40
CA ASP A 143 3.69 5.41 3.07
C ASP A 143 4.93 4.68 2.55
N VAL A 144 5.35 3.62 3.25
CA VAL A 144 6.59 2.91 2.90
C VAL A 144 6.38 1.98 1.71
N ALA A 145 5.24 1.28 1.63
CA ALA A 145 4.98 0.39 0.50
C ALA A 145 4.77 1.18 -0.80
N ASP A 146 4.09 2.33 -0.74
CA ASP A 146 3.90 3.23 -1.88
C ASP A 146 5.23 3.68 -2.48
N GLN A 147 6.12 4.25 -1.65
CA GLN A 147 7.43 4.74 -2.09
C GLN A 147 8.28 3.67 -2.78
N ARG A 148 8.12 2.40 -2.38
CA ARG A 148 8.89 1.26 -2.90
C ARG A 148 8.23 0.60 -4.12
N LEU A 149 6.90 0.47 -4.13
CA LEU A 149 6.18 -0.14 -5.25
C LEU A 149 5.98 0.81 -6.41
N LYS A 150 5.60 2.07 -6.13
CA LYS A 150 5.17 3.05 -7.13
C LYS A 150 4.15 2.41 -8.09
N ALA A 151 4.41 2.48 -9.40
CA ALA A 151 3.59 1.85 -10.44
C ALA A 151 3.37 0.34 -10.29
N LYS A 152 4.24 -0.38 -9.58
CA LYS A 152 4.05 -1.82 -9.33
C LYS A 152 2.90 -2.12 -8.35
N GLY A 153 2.43 -1.10 -7.62
CA GLY A 153 1.30 -1.17 -6.70
C GLY A 153 -0.06 -0.91 -7.34
N LEU A 154 -0.12 -0.58 -8.65
CA LEU A 154 -1.35 -0.14 -9.32
C LEU A 154 -2.55 -1.06 -9.11
N GLU A 155 -2.36 -2.38 -9.21
CA GLU A 155 -3.43 -3.37 -8.99
C GLU A 155 -4.02 -3.28 -7.58
N VAL A 156 -3.18 -3.01 -6.57
CA VAL A 156 -3.61 -2.88 -5.18
C VAL A 156 -4.41 -1.60 -5.01
N TYR A 157 -3.93 -0.47 -5.54
CA TYR A 157 -4.68 0.80 -5.51
C TYR A 157 -6.02 0.71 -6.24
N GLN A 158 -6.07 0.05 -7.39
CA GLN A 158 -7.33 -0.18 -8.12
C GLN A 158 -8.34 -0.98 -7.29
N THR A 159 -7.88 -1.91 -6.46
CA THR A 159 -8.74 -2.65 -5.53
C THR A 159 -9.23 -1.74 -4.41
N MET A 160 -8.37 -0.84 -3.91
CA MET A 160 -8.72 0.12 -2.84
C MET A 160 -9.79 1.12 -3.24
N LEU A 161 -9.91 1.49 -4.52
CA LEU A 161 -10.97 2.38 -5.03
C LEU A 161 -12.40 1.89 -4.74
N ARG A 162 -12.54 0.57 -4.52
CA ARG A 162 -13.82 -0.09 -4.28
C ARG A 162 -14.14 -0.25 -2.79
N ILE A 163 -13.20 0.07 -1.90
CA ILE A 163 -13.38 -0.07 -0.47
C ILE A 163 -14.33 1.02 0.01
N ASP A 164 -15.40 0.57 0.65
CA ASP A 164 -16.44 1.41 1.21
C ASP A 164 -16.55 1.14 2.72
N ASP A 165 -15.67 1.76 3.48
CA ASP A 165 -15.62 1.64 4.94
C ASP A 165 -15.84 3.03 5.57
N PRO A 166 -16.91 3.26 6.34
CA PRO A 166 -17.18 4.57 6.93
C PRO A 166 -16.07 5.12 7.85
N ALA A 167 -15.21 4.26 8.40
CA ALA A 167 -14.14 4.67 9.30
C ALA A 167 -12.88 5.16 8.55
N THR A 168 -12.72 4.82 7.27
CA THR A 168 -11.46 5.04 6.53
C THR A 168 -11.62 5.30 5.03
N GLY A 169 -12.81 5.08 4.49
CA GLY A 169 -13.04 4.77 3.08
C GLY A 169 -12.92 5.96 2.14
N ASP A 170 -13.24 7.17 2.60
CA ASP A 170 -13.17 8.37 1.74
C ASP A 170 -11.71 8.75 1.50
N GLU A 171 -10.95 8.91 2.58
CA GLU A 171 -9.51 9.22 2.53
C GLU A 171 -8.73 8.16 1.76
N LEU A 172 -8.99 6.87 2.01
CA LEU A 172 -8.34 5.78 1.29
C LEU A 172 -8.68 5.76 -0.19
N ARG A 173 -9.95 6.03 -0.57
CA ARG A 173 -10.34 6.10 -1.98
C ARG A 173 -9.67 7.26 -2.69
N TYR A 174 -9.58 8.43 -2.07
CA TYR A 174 -8.89 9.58 -2.66
C TYR A 174 -7.40 9.32 -2.83
N VAL A 175 -6.73 8.78 -1.81
CA VAL A 175 -5.31 8.39 -1.92
C VAL A 175 -5.09 7.32 -3.00
N ALA A 176 -5.98 6.32 -3.08
CA ALA A 176 -5.90 5.29 -4.12
C ALA A 176 -6.11 5.88 -5.52
N LEU A 177 -7.08 6.78 -5.69
CA LEU A 177 -7.34 7.46 -6.96
C LEU A 177 -6.14 8.31 -7.38
N ASP A 178 -5.60 9.07 -6.44
CA ASP A 178 -4.39 9.87 -6.60
C ASP A 178 -3.23 9.02 -7.15
N ARG A 179 -2.95 7.88 -6.52
CA ARG A 179 -1.86 6.97 -6.91
C ARG A 179 -2.12 6.23 -8.21
N VAL A 180 -3.36 5.85 -8.51
CA VAL A 180 -3.71 5.24 -9.81
C VAL A 180 -3.48 6.23 -10.94
N LEU A 181 -3.88 7.50 -10.77
CA LEU A 181 -3.69 8.54 -11.78
C LEU A 181 -2.22 8.97 -11.90
N GLU A 182 -1.51 9.09 -10.78
CA GLU A 182 -0.08 9.45 -10.76
C GLU A 182 0.77 8.42 -11.50
N TYR A 183 0.56 7.13 -11.23
CA TYR A 183 1.41 6.07 -11.79
C TYR A 183 0.89 5.45 -13.08
N GLY A 184 -0.43 5.47 -13.30
CA GLY A 184 -1.07 4.92 -14.50
C GLY A 184 -1.30 5.94 -15.60
N GLY A 185 -1.34 7.24 -15.27
CA GLY A 185 -1.62 8.31 -16.22
C GLY A 185 -2.98 8.19 -16.89
N ALA A 186 -3.09 8.72 -18.11
CA ALA A 186 -4.36 8.80 -18.85
C ALA A 186 -4.96 7.42 -19.16
N GLU A 187 -4.11 6.41 -19.37
CA GLU A 187 -4.55 5.03 -19.65
C GLU A 187 -5.30 4.40 -18.47
N ALA A 188 -4.98 4.84 -17.24
CA ALA A 188 -5.66 4.34 -16.05
C ALA A 188 -6.94 5.11 -15.71
N LEU A 189 -7.15 6.32 -16.25
CA LEU A 189 -8.23 7.22 -15.89
C LEU A 189 -9.61 6.56 -15.96
N ARG A 190 -9.91 5.88 -17.08
CA ARG A 190 -11.19 5.22 -17.29
C ARG A 190 -11.46 4.15 -16.25
N ALA A 191 -10.49 3.25 -16.05
CA ALA A 191 -10.60 2.15 -15.10
C ALA A 191 -10.66 2.66 -13.65
N ALA A 192 -9.95 3.75 -13.34
CA ALA A 192 -9.95 4.36 -12.02
C ALA A 192 -11.32 4.96 -11.68
N LEU A 193 -11.86 5.81 -12.53
CA LEU A 193 -13.15 6.48 -12.27
C LEU A 193 -14.32 5.50 -12.28
N LEU A 194 -14.32 4.50 -13.17
CA LEU A 194 -15.31 3.42 -13.14
C LEU A 194 -15.11 2.44 -11.97
N GLY A 195 -13.93 2.45 -11.35
CA GLY A 195 -13.61 1.64 -10.18
C GLY A 195 -14.20 2.20 -8.88
N LEU A 196 -14.59 3.47 -8.86
CA LEU A 196 -15.24 4.10 -7.71
C LEU A 196 -16.64 3.49 -7.49
N ASN A 197 -16.92 3.09 -6.25
CA ASN A 197 -18.23 2.52 -5.90
C ASN A 197 -19.32 3.62 -5.91
N PRO A 198 -20.29 3.61 -6.86
CA PRO A 198 -21.35 4.62 -6.89
C PRO A 198 -22.28 4.54 -5.66
N ASP A 199 -22.41 3.36 -5.05
CA ASP A 199 -23.21 3.16 -3.85
C ASP A 199 -22.43 3.36 -2.56
N GLY A 200 -21.16 3.79 -2.66
CA GLY A 200 -20.33 4.05 -1.50
C GLY A 200 -20.85 5.20 -0.62
N HIS A 201 -20.32 5.30 0.58
CA HIS A 201 -20.55 6.43 1.47
C HIS A 201 -19.82 7.63 0.87
N TRP A 202 -20.55 8.61 0.32
CA TRP A 202 -19.96 9.83 -0.24
C TRP A 202 -20.48 11.02 0.57
N PRO A 203 -19.68 12.08 0.78
CA PRO A 203 -20.17 13.31 1.40
C PRO A 203 -21.40 13.82 0.64
N THR A 204 -22.51 14.00 1.36
CA THR A 204 -23.80 14.36 0.76
C THR A 204 -24.10 15.85 0.84
N ASP A 205 -23.53 16.52 1.83
CA ASP A 205 -23.65 17.93 2.15
C ASP A 205 -22.30 18.65 2.05
N GLY A 206 -22.35 19.97 1.88
CA GLY A 206 -21.16 20.78 1.66
C GLY A 206 -20.58 20.64 0.24
N GLU A 207 -19.39 21.22 0.06
CA GLU A 207 -18.64 21.18 -1.20
C GLU A 207 -17.35 20.36 -1.10
N GLU A 208 -17.18 19.54 -0.05
CA GLU A 208 -15.94 18.78 0.19
C GLU A 208 -15.66 17.79 -0.96
N LEU A 209 -16.66 17.02 -1.37
CA LEU A 209 -16.53 16.09 -2.50
C LEU A 209 -16.20 16.85 -3.80
N LYS A 210 -16.94 17.91 -4.10
CA LYS A 210 -16.69 18.76 -5.26
C LYS A 210 -15.28 19.36 -5.25
N ALA A 211 -14.81 19.83 -4.09
CA ALA A 211 -13.47 20.38 -3.94
C ALA A 211 -12.39 19.32 -4.18
N GLU A 212 -12.56 18.09 -3.67
CA GLU A 212 -11.61 17.00 -3.89
C GLU A 212 -11.60 16.52 -5.35
N ILE A 213 -12.77 16.46 -6.00
CA ILE A 213 -12.87 16.22 -7.45
C ILE A 213 -12.11 17.32 -8.21
N GLY A 214 -12.38 18.59 -7.89
CA GLY A 214 -11.73 19.73 -8.52
C GLY A 214 -10.21 19.71 -8.37
N LYS A 215 -9.73 19.40 -7.16
CA LYS A 215 -8.30 19.19 -6.89
C LYS A 215 -7.72 18.06 -7.75
N THR A 216 -8.42 16.93 -7.86
CA THR A 216 -8.00 15.82 -8.73
C THR A 216 -7.88 16.27 -10.20
N CYS A 217 -8.85 17.05 -10.69
CA CYS A 217 -8.82 17.60 -12.04
C CYS A 217 -7.60 18.51 -12.26
N ASP A 218 -7.33 19.42 -11.32
CA ASP A 218 -6.24 20.40 -11.41
C ASP A 218 -4.85 19.77 -11.22
N GLU A 219 -4.68 18.92 -10.22
CA GLU A 219 -3.37 18.40 -9.82
C GLU A 219 -2.95 17.15 -10.58
N ARG A 220 -3.91 16.33 -11.03
CA ARG A 220 -3.62 15.06 -11.70
C ARG A 220 -3.97 15.08 -13.18
N ILE A 221 -5.18 15.51 -13.52
CA ILE A 221 -5.67 15.37 -14.90
C ILE A 221 -5.16 16.51 -15.80
N ALA A 222 -4.94 17.72 -15.27
CA ALA A 222 -4.47 18.87 -16.05
C ALA A 222 -3.16 18.58 -16.82
N GLY A 223 -2.21 17.89 -16.19
CA GLY A 223 -0.94 17.49 -16.82
C GLY A 223 -1.10 16.51 -18.00
N MET A 224 -2.23 15.81 -18.06
CA MET A 224 -2.58 14.85 -19.11
C MET A 224 -3.85 15.25 -19.88
N LYS A 225 -4.23 16.54 -19.84
CA LYS A 225 -5.49 17.07 -20.36
C LYS A 225 -5.83 16.55 -21.78
N VAL A 226 -4.89 16.67 -22.73
CA VAL A 226 -5.12 16.26 -24.13
C VAL A 226 -5.45 14.77 -24.26
N ALA A 227 -4.72 13.90 -23.55
CA ALA A 227 -4.95 12.46 -23.56
C ALA A 227 -6.20 12.06 -22.76
N ALA A 228 -6.51 12.80 -21.70
CA ALA A 228 -7.68 12.56 -20.87
C ALA A 228 -8.99 12.97 -21.55
N ARG A 229 -8.99 13.96 -22.46
CA ARG A 229 -10.20 14.49 -23.10
C ARG A 229 -11.17 13.42 -23.62
N PRO A 230 -10.76 12.49 -24.52
CA PRO A 230 -11.70 11.50 -25.06
C PRO A 230 -12.29 10.59 -23.96
N VAL A 231 -11.48 10.26 -22.95
CA VAL A 231 -11.91 9.41 -21.82
C VAL A 231 -12.93 10.16 -20.95
N LEU A 232 -12.68 11.43 -20.65
CA LEU A 232 -13.61 12.25 -19.87
C LEU A 232 -14.97 12.38 -20.59
N LEU A 233 -14.96 12.63 -21.91
CA LEU A 233 -16.19 12.73 -22.69
C LEU A 233 -16.96 11.40 -22.74
N GLU A 234 -16.27 10.27 -22.90
CA GLU A 234 -16.90 8.94 -22.81
C GLU A 234 -17.54 8.70 -21.43
N LEU A 235 -16.88 9.15 -20.36
CA LEU A 235 -17.34 8.93 -18.99
C LEU A 235 -18.56 9.76 -18.61
N LEU A 236 -18.94 10.79 -19.37
CA LEU A 236 -20.18 11.55 -19.15
C LEU A 236 -21.43 10.67 -19.29
N ASP A 237 -21.35 9.60 -20.09
CA ASP A 237 -22.42 8.63 -20.35
C ASP A 237 -22.32 7.36 -19.46
N ALA A 238 -21.38 7.32 -18.52
CA ALA A 238 -21.16 6.12 -17.71
C ALA A 238 -22.30 5.86 -16.71
N ASN A 239 -22.69 4.60 -16.50
CA ASN A 239 -23.71 4.27 -15.49
C ASN A 239 -23.33 4.62 -14.02
N SER A 240 -22.07 5.00 -13.77
CA SER A 240 -21.59 5.41 -12.44
C SER A 240 -21.72 6.93 -12.28
N TRP A 241 -22.65 7.38 -11.43
CA TRP A 241 -22.87 8.82 -11.19
C TRP A 241 -21.59 9.53 -10.69
N ILE A 242 -20.79 8.86 -9.86
CA ILE A 242 -19.55 9.46 -9.34
C ILE A 242 -18.51 9.61 -10.46
N ALA A 243 -18.38 8.63 -11.36
CA ALA A 243 -17.49 8.75 -12.52
C ALA A 243 -17.91 9.91 -13.43
N ARG A 244 -19.22 10.07 -13.65
CA ARG A 244 -19.79 11.19 -14.39
C ARG A 244 -19.53 12.53 -13.71
N ALA A 245 -19.61 12.59 -12.37
CA ALA A 245 -19.31 13.80 -11.60
C ALA A 245 -17.85 14.25 -11.78
N TYR A 246 -16.89 13.32 -11.69
CA TYR A 246 -15.48 13.59 -12.00
C TYR A 246 -15.31 14.06 -13.46
N ALA A 247 -15.94 13.38 -14.41
CA ALA A 247 -15.86 13.74 -15.82
C ALA A 247 -16.39 15.15 -16.09
N MET A 248 -17.58 15.47 -15.58
CA MET A 248 -18.21 16.79 -15.74
C MET A 248 -17.35 17.91 -15.14
N GLU A 249 -16.91 17.77 -13.89
CA GLU A 249 -16.09 18.81 -13.23
C GLU A 249 -14.75 19.02 -13.94
N CYS A 250 -14.11 17.93 -14.38
CA CYS A 250 -12.87 18.07 -15.14
C CYS A 250 -13.11 18.70 -16.51
N VAL A 251 -14.26 18.47 -17.16
CA VAL A 251 -14.62 19.17 -18.39
C VAL A 251 -14.77 20.67 -18.13
N ILE A 252 -15.52 21.05 -17.09
CA ILE A 252 -15.73 22.46 -16.68
C ILE A 252 -14.41 23.16 -16.41
N ARG A 253 -13.54 22.55 -15.59
CA ARG A 253 -12.28 23.16 -15.15
C ARG A 253 -11.22 23.20 -16.24
N LEU A 254 -11.09 22.12 -17.00
CA LEU A 254 -10.02 22.00 -17.97
C LEU A 254 -10.41 22.63 -19.31
N TYR A 255 -11.69 22.68 -19.68
CA TYR A 255 -12.17 23.19 -20.97
C TYR A 255 -13.28 24.24 -20.79
N PRO A 256 -13.06 25.30 -20.01
CA PRO A 256 -14.13 26.23 -19.62
C PRO A 256 -14.87 26.84 -20.82
N ASP A 257 -14.15 27.18 -21.89
CA ASP A 257 -14.72 27.79 -23.10
C ASP A 257 -15.57 26.81 -23.92
N GLU A 258 -15.30 25.50 -23.81
CA GLU A 258 -15.99 24.44 -24.57
C GLU A 258 -17.02 23.70 -23.72
N ALA A 259 -16.94 23.81 -22.40
CA ALA A 259 -17.74 23.05 -21.45
C ALA A 259 -19.26 23.19 -21.67
N PRO A 260 -19.83 24.38 -21.95
CA PRO A 260 -21.26 24.51 -22.26
C PRO A 260 -21.75 23.62 -23.39
N GLU A 261 -20.93 23.47 -24.44
CA GLU A 261 -21.27 22.66 -25.61
C GLU A 261 -20.95 21.17 -25.39
N LEU A 262 -19.82 20.86 -24.72
CA LEU A 262 -19.42 19.48 -24.43
C LEU A 262 -20.34 18.78 -23.43
N LEU A 263 -21.07 19.52 -22.60
CA LEU A 263 -21.97 18.99 -21.57
C LEU A 263 -23.45 19.10 -21.96
N LEU A 264 -23.75 19.47 -23.21
CA LEU A 264 -25.11 19.76 -23.67
C LEU A 264 -26.08 18.60 -23.40
N ASP A 265 -25.63 17.36 -23.61
CA ASP A 265 -26.44 16.15 -23.44
C ASP A 265 -26.86 15.91 -21.98
N LEU A 266 -26.23 16.59 -21.02
CA LEU A 266 -26.57 16.51 -19.60
C LEU A 266 -27.62 17.52 -19.15
N LEU A 267 -28.06 18.47 -20.00
CA LEU A 267 -28.99 19.55 -19.62
C LEU A 267 -30.29 19.08 -18.96
N GLU A 268 -30.80 17.95 -19.43
CA GLU A 268 -32.05 17.32 -18.98
C GLU A 268 -31.79 16.16 -17.99
N ASP A 269 -30.55 15.98 -17.54
CA ASP A 269 -30.20 14.90 -16.63
C ASP A 269 -30.59 15.24 -15.19
N GLU A 270 -31.61 14.54 -14.70
CA GLU A 270 -32.17 14.67 -13.35
C GLU A 270 -31.49 13.76 -12.30
N THR A 271 -30.37 13.11 -12.65
CA THR A 271 -29.60 12.30 -11.71
C THR A 271 -29.08 13.19 -10.59
N PRO A 272 -29.36 12.85 -9.31
CA PRO A 272 -28.89 13.65 -8.19
C PRO A 272 -27.36 13.67 -8.12
N LEU A 273 -26.81 14.86 -7.91
CA LEU A 273 -25.39 15.10 -7.72
C LEU A 273 -25.14 15.49 -6.25
N LYS A 274 -24.63 14.52 -5.49
CA LYS A 274 -24.40 14.63 -4.04
C LYS A 274 -23.17 15.49 -3.73
N GLY A 275 -23.16 16.19 -2.60
CA GLY A 275 -21.97 16.92 -2.11
C GLY A 275 -21.54 18.09 -3.01
N TRP A 276 -22.52 18.74 -3.65
CA TRP A 276 -22.27 19.75 -4.69
C TRP A 276 -22.73 21.16 -4.32
N THR A 277 -23.55 21.31 -3.29
CA THR A 277 -23.99 22.61 -2.76
C THR A 277 -23.64 22.72 -1.28
N VAL A 278 -23.30 23.95 -0.86
CA VAL A 278 -22.87 24.24 0.52
C VAL A 278 -23.90 23.81 1.57
N ASP A 279 -25.20 23.96 1.25
CA ASP A 279 -26.32 23.66 2.15
C ASP A 279 -26.85 22.22 2.00
N GLY A 280 -26.26 21.40 1.11
CA GLY A 280 -26.74 20.07 0.80
C GLY A 280 -28.10 20.05 0.08
N SER A 281 -28.59 21.20 -0.40
CA SER A 281 -29.77 21.27 -1.24
C SER A 281 -29.63 20.33 -2.45
N PRO A 282 -30.68 19.60 -2.83
CA PRO A 282 -30.64 18.72 -3.99
C PRO A 282 -30.20 19.50 -5.24
N THR A 283 -29.19 18.98 -5.92
CA THR A 283 -28.84 19.44 -7.26
C THR A 283 -28.69 18.25 -8.21
N THR A 284 -28.78 18.50 -9.51
CA THR A 284 -28.65 17.50 -10.57
C THR A 284 -27.57 17.90 -11.57
N PHE A 285 -27.12 16.96 -12.38
CA PHE A 285 -26.22 17.26 -13.50
C PHE A 285 -26.78 18.35 -14.41
N GLY A 286 -28.06 18.25 -14.79
CA GLY A 286 -28.72 19.23 -15.65
C GLY A 286 -28.81 20.63 -15.04
N GLN A 287 -29.01 20.73 -13.73
CA GLN A 287 -29.01 22.04 -13.05
C GLN A 287 -27.62 22.69 -13.07
N VAL A 288 -26.55 21.92 -12.89
CA VAL A 288 -25.17 22.44 -12.99
C VAL A 288 -24.87 22.94 -14.40
N VAL A 289 -25.24 22.17 -15.42
CA VAL A 289 -25.03 22.57 -16.83
C VAL A 289 -25.85 23.79 -17.21
N ARG A 290 -27.10 23.92 -16.75
CA ARG A 290 -27.90 25.13 -16.96
C ARG A 290 -27.23 26.37 -16.36
N ALA A 291 -26.76 26.28 -15.12
CA ALA A 291 -26.08 27.38 -14.45
C ALA A 291 -24.80 27.84 -15.20
N LEU A 292 -24.05 26.90 -15.79
CA LEU A 292 -22.87 27.21 -16.61
C LEU A 292 -23.17 27.96 -17.90
N ARG A 293 -24.38 27.82 -18.46
CA ARG A 293 -24.77 28.52 -19.70
C ARG A 293 -25.32 29.92 -19.45
N GLU A 294 -25.84 30.15 -18.25
CA GLU A 294 -26.47 31.40 -17.84
C GLU A 294 -25.47 32.41 -17.25
N GLY A 295 -24.33 31.93 -16.73
CA GLY A 295 -23.23 32.74 -16.20
C GLY A 295 -22.21 33.13 -17.26
#